data_AF-A0A8C8YM13-F1
#
_entry.id   AF-A0A8C8YM13-F1
#
_cell.length_a   1.000
_cell.length_b   1.000
_cell.length_c   1.000
_cell.angle_alpha   90.00
_cell.angle_beta   90.00
_cell.angle_gamma   90.00
#
_symmetry.space_group_name_H-M   'P 1'
#
loop_
_entity.id
_entity.type
_entity.pdbx_description
1 polymer ?
#
loop_
_entity_poly.entity_id
_entity_poly.type
_entity_poly.pdbx_seq_one_letter_code
_entity_poly.pdbx_strand_id
1 'polypeptide(L)'
;MAAGGDHGGPDSYRSPLASRYASPEMCFVFSDRYKFRTWRLLWLWLAEAEQTLGLPITDEQIQEMESNLDNIDFKMAAEEEKQLRHDVMAHVHTFGHCCPKAAGIIHLGATSCYVGDNTDLIILRNALDLLLPKACSADHSWETLLSLDSRSL
;
A
#
# COMPACT_ATOMS: atom_id res chain seq x y z
N MET A 1 5.91 -2.27 -13.18
CA MET A 1 7.31 -1.91 -12.80
C MET A 1 7.90 -3.08 -12.04
N ALA A 2 9.18 -3.41 -12.29
CA ALA A 2 10.03 -4.41 -11.60
C ALA A 2 9.41 -5.80 -11.29
N ALA A 3 9.67 -6.74 -12.19
CA ALA A 3 9.47 -8.16 -11.99
C ALA A 3 10.28 -8.70 -10.80
N GLY A 4 9.60 -9.33 -9.84
CA GLY A 4 9.93 -10.57 -9.11
C GLY A 4 11.38 -10.99 -8.81
N GLY A 5 12.35 -10.09 -8.74
CA GLY A 5 13.71 -10.36 -8.31
C GLY A 5 13.93 -9.90 -6.87
N ASP A 6 14.42 -10.77 -6.00
CA ASP A 6 15.00 -10.35 -4.73
C ASP A 6 16.25 -9.50 -5.00
N HIS A 7 16.03 -8.19 -5.16
CA HIS A 7 17.08 -7.18 -5.28
C HIS A 7 17.70 -6.83 -3.92
N GLY A 8 17.48 -7.64 -2.88
CA GLY A 8 18.04 -7.46 -1.54
C GLY A 8 19.53 -7.77 -1.45
N GLY A 9 20.10 -8.48 -2.42
CA GLY A 9 21.52 -8.83 -2.46
C GLY A 9 22.47 -7.65 -2.67
N PRO A 10 23.73 -7.74 -2.20
CA PRO A 10 24.74 -6.68 -2.38
C PRO A 10 25.18 -6.49 -3.83
N ASP A 11 24.93 -7.47 -4.71
CA ASP A 11 25.35 -7.47 -6.11
C ASP A 11 24.44 -6.64 -7.02
N SER A 12 23.31 -6.15 -6.49
CA SER A 12 22.37 -5.27 -7.21
C SER A 12 22.33 -3.88 -6.57
N TYR A 13 22.01 -2.86 -7.37
CA TYR A 13 21.75 -1.51 -6.85
C TYR A 13 20.59 -1.56 -5.84
N ARG A 14 20.80 -0.92 -4.70
CA ARG A 14 19.79 -0.72 -3.67
C ARG A 14 19.76 0.74 -3.28
N SER A 15 18.57 1.30 -3.16
CA SER A 15 18.43 2.68 -2.68
C SER A 15 19.04 2.80 -1.28
N PRO A 16 19.96 3.76 -1.05
CA PRO A 16 20.52 3.98 0.29
C PRO A 16 19.45 4.50 1.26
N LEU A 17 18.37 5.11 0.75
CA LEU A 17 17.20 5.46 1.57
C LEU A 17 16.62 4.21 2.23
N ALA A 18 16.37 3.14 1.46
CA ALA A 18 15.79 1.92 1.98
C ALA A 18 16.78 1.06 2.78
N SER A 19 18.04 0.98 2.33
CA SER A 19 19.03 0.05 2.91
C SER A 19 19.81 0.60 4.11
N ARG A 20 19.76 1.92 4.37
CA ARG A 20 20.59 2.55 5.41
C ARG A 20 19.91 3.68 6.18
N TYR A 21 19.15 4.55 5.54
CA TYR A 21 18.80 5.85 6.13
C TYR A 21 17.38 5.95 6.69
N ALA A 22 16.37 5.48 5.94
CA ALA A 22 14.97 5.61 6.34
C ALA A 22 14.61 4.57 7.41
N SER A 23 13.65 4.92 8.27
CA SER A 23 13.19 3.99 9.31
C SER A 23 12.34 2.87 8.69
N PRO A 24 12.31 1.67 9.30
CA PRO A 24 11.55 0.53 8.77
C PRO A 24 10.07 0.84 8.54
N GLU A 25 9.47 1.68 9.38
CA GLU A 25 8.05 2.07 9.28
C GLU A 25 7.79 2.91 8.02
N MET A 26 8.70 3.85 7.71
CA MET A 26 8.62 4.66 6.50
C MET A 26 8.85 3.80 5.26
N CYS A 27 9.85 2.91 5.29
CA CYS A 27 10.09 1.95 4.21
C CYS A 27 8.88 1.04 3.96
N PHE A 28 8.18 0.61 5.01
CA PHE A 28 6.99 -0.22 4.89
C PHE A 28 5.82 0.52 4.23
N VAL A 29 5.55 1.78 4.61
CA VAL A 29 4.49 2.61 4.00
C VAL A 29 4.66 2.73 2.48
N PHE A 30 5.91 2.80 1.98
CA PHE A 30 6.23 2.85 0.55
C PHE A 30 6.51 1.47 -0.09
N SER A 31 6.22 0.37 0.61
CA SER A 31 6.46 -0.97 0.09
C SER A 31 5.35 -1.46 -0.84
N ASP A 32 5.69 -2.35 -1.77
CA ASP A 32 4.69 -3.01 -2.63
C ASP A 32 3.66 -3.80 -1.81
N ARG A 33 4.06 -4.43 -0.70
CA ARG A 33 3.14 -5.11 0.22
C ARG A 33 2.10 -4.14 0.77
N TYR A 34 2.51 -2.95 1.18
CA TYR A 34 1.59 -1.94 1.67
C TYR A 34 0.67 -1.42 0.57
N LYS A 35 1.22 -1.11 -0.61
CA LYS A 35 0.48 -0.66 -1.79
C LYS A 35 -0.62 -1.66 -2.19
N PHE A 36 -0.26 -2.91 -2.48
CA PHE A 36 -1.22 -3.88 -3.03
C PHE A 36 -2.20 -4.43 -1.99
N ARG A 37 -1.84 -4.44 -0.71
CA ARG A 37 -2.82 -4.65 0.37
C ARG A 37 -3.83 -3.51 0.41
N THR A 38 -3.38 -2.26 0.29
CA THR A 38 -4.26 -1.09 0.24
C THR A 38 -5.18 -1.13 -0.98
N TRP A 39 -4.72 -1.61 -2.14
CA TRP A 39 -5.59 -1.83 -3.30
C TRP A 39 -6.72 -2.81 -3.01
N ARG A 40 -6.42 -3.95 -2.36
CA ARG A 40 -7.44 -4.92 -1.94
C ARG A 40 -8.42 -4.35 -0.92
N LEU A 41 -7.93 -3.54 0.00
CA LEU A 41 -8.77 -2.83 0.97
C LEU A 41 -9.72 -1.84 0.29
N LEU A 42 -9.24 -1.08 -0.70
CA LEU A 42 -10.07 -0.18 -1.49
C LEU A 42 -11.14 -0.96 -2.28
N TRP A 43 -10.78 -2.08 -2.93
CA TRP A 43 -11.77 -2.92 -3.60
C TRP A 43 -12.81 -3.50 -2.64
N LEU A 44 -12.41 -3.87 -1.41
CA LEU A 44 -13.35 -4.30 -0.37
C LEU A 44 -14.33 -3.17 -0.03
N TRP A 45 -13.84 -1.96 0.26
CA TRP A 45 -14.71 -0.81 0.54
C TRP A 45 -15.62 -0.44 -0.63
N LEU A 46 -15.14 -0.60 -1.88
CA LEU A 46 -15.98 -0.42 -3.06
C LEU A 46 -17.13 -1.42 -3.05
N ALA A 47 -16.85 -2.70 -2.86
CA ALA A 47 -17.85 -3.76 -2.85
C ALA A 47 -18.87 -3.58 -1.70
N GLU A 48 -18.42 -3.20 -0.50
CA GLU A 48 -19.30 -2.90 0.65
C GLU A 48 -20.23 -1.71 0.38
N ALA A 49 -19.70 -0.64 -0.22
CA ALA A 49 -20.48 0.54 -0.58
C ALA A 49 -21.49 0.23 -1.68
N GLU A 50 -21.07 -0.50 -2.72
CA GLU A 50 -21.92 -0.92 -3.82
C GLU A 50 -23.04 -1.87 -3.36
N GLN A 51 -22.75 -2.80 -2.45
CA GLN A 51 -23.75 -3.65 -1.81
C GLN A 51 -24.78 -2.81 -1.07
N THR A 52 -24.32 -1.84 -0.26
CA THR A 52 -25.20 -0.93 0.50
C THR A 52 -26.10 -0.11 -0.42
N LEU A 53 -25.62 0.23 -1.63
CA LEU A 53 -26.39 0.94 -2.66
C LEU A 53 -27.30 0.03 -3.50
N GLY A 54 -27.32 -1.28 -3.24
CA GLY A 54 -28.23 -2.23 -3.84
C GLY A 54 -27.71 -2.97 -5.08
N LEU A 55 -26.41 -2.92 -5.38
CA LEU A 55 -25.83 -3.80 -6.39
C LEU A 55 -25.83 -5.27 -5.91
N PRO A 56 -25.92 -6.24 -6.84
CA PRO A 56 -26.01 -7.66 -6.51
C PRO A 56 -24.65 -8.23 -6.05
N ILE A 57 -24.23 -7.84 -4.85
CA ILE A 57 -23.01 -8.29 -4.17
C ILE A 57 -23.41 -9.03 -2.90
N THR A 58 -22.93 -10.26 -2.72
CA THR A 58 -23.29 -11.08 -1.55
C THR A 58 -22.30 -10.91 -0.40
N ASP A 59 -22.77 -11.14 0.83
CA ASP A 59 -21.92 -11.14 2.02
C ASP A 59 -20.79 -12.17 1.91
N GLU A 60 -21.02 -13.30 1.23
CA GLU A 60 -19.95 -14.28 1.00
C GLU A 60 -18.84 -13.77 0.08
N GLN A 61 -19.16 -12.90 -0.89
CA GLN A 61 -18.15 -12.28 -1.75
C GLN A 61 -17.29 -11.29 -0.95
N ILE A 62 -17.94 -10.44 -0.14
CA ILE A 62 -17.26 -9.48 0.75
C ILE A 62 -16.37 -10.21 1.75
N GLN A 63 -16.88 -11.24 2.42
CA GLN A 63 -16.13 -12.01 3.40
C GLN A 63 -14.92 -12.74 2.78
N GLU A 64 -15.05 -13.23 1.55
CA GLU A 64 -13.95 -13.85 0.81
C GLU A 64 -12.85 -12.84 0.49
N MET A 65 -13.21 -11.62 0.08
CA MET A 65 -12.27 -10.52 -0.15
C MET A 65 -11.54 -10.12 1.13
N GLU A 66 -12.28 -9.94 2.23
CA GLU A 66 -11.73 -9.57 3.54
C GLU A 66 -10.72 -10.61 4.04
N SER A 67 -11.05 -11.90 3.90
CA SER A 67 -10.19 -13.01 4.33
C SER A 67 -8.88 -13.10 3.54
N ASN A 68 -8.79 -12.44 2.38
CA ASN A 68 -7.66 -12.51 1.47
C ASN A 68 -6.92 -11.18 1.30
N LEU A 69 -7.15 -10.16 2.13
CA LEU A 69 -6.46 -8.86 1.99
C LEU A 69 -4.93 -8.98 2.02
N ASP A 70 -4.38 -9.86 2.86
CA ASP A 70 -2.94 -10.07 3.03
C ASP A 70 -2.37 -11.21 2.16
N ASN A 71 -3.23 -12.00 1.50
CA ASN A 71 -2.89 -13.18 0.69
C ASN A 71 -2.49 -12.81 -0.75
N ILE A 72 -1.37 -12.10 -0.92
CA ILE A 72 -0.94 -11.56 -2.22
C ILE A 72 0.11 -12.45 -2.87
N ASP A 73 -0.24 -13.10 -3.98
CA ASP A 73 0.71 -13.81 -4.85
C ASP A 73 1.40 -12.83 -5.82
N PHE A 74 2.54 -12.30 -5.40
CA PHE A 74 3.35 -11.39 -6.22
C PHE A 74 3.92 -12.04 -7.48
N LYS A 75 4.11 -13.36 -7.48
CA LYS A 75 4.63 -14.08 -8.63
C LYS A 75 3.57 -14.16 -9.72
N MET A 76 2.35 -14.52 -9.35
CA MET A 76 1.20 -14.50 -10.25
C MET A 76 0.96 -13.09 -10.80
N ALA A 77 0.93 -12.08 -9.94
CA ALA A 77 0.72 -10.70 -10.36
C ALA A 77 1.78 -10.22 -11.37
N ALA A 78 3.06 -10.58 -11.17
CA ALA A 78 4.12 -10.23 -12.11
C ALA A 78 3.97 -10.92 -13.48
N GLU A 79 3.51 -12.17 -13.50
CA GLU A 79 3.25 -12.89 -14.76
C GLU A 79 2.02 -12.31 -15.48
N GLU A 80 0.94 -12.04 -14.75
CA GLU A 80 -0.24 -11.36 -15.29
C GLU A 80 0.10 -9.96 -15.83
N GLU A 81 0.91 -9.16 -15.12
CA GLU A 81 1.34 -7.83 -15.58
C GLU A 81 2.14 -7.94 -16.88
N LYS A 82 3.01 -8.96 -17.00
CA LYS A 82 3.79 -9.19 -18.22
C LYS A 82 2.89 -9.52 -19.42
N GLN A 83 1.80 -10.26 -19.20
CA GLN A 83 0.84 -10.64 -20.25
C GLN A 83 -0.08 -9.47 -20.61
N LEU A 84 -0.70 -8.84 -19.62
CA LEU A 84 -1.71 -7.78 -19.79
C LEU A 84 -1.10 -6.41 -20.08
N ARG A 85 0.18 -6.22 -19.71
CA ARG A 85 0.87 -4.92 -19.73
C ARG A 85 0.14 -3.85 -18.92
N HIS A 86 -0.55 -4.28 -17.86
CA HIS A 86 -1.36 -3.42 -17.00
C HIS A 86 -1.36 -3.98 -15.56
N ASP A 87 -0.75 -3.25 -14.64
CA ASP A 87 -0.54 -3.66 -13.25
C ASP A 87 -1.86 -3.78 -12.46
N VAL A 88 -2.77 -2.81 -12.57
CA VAL A 88 -4.09 -2.89 -11.92
C VAL A 88 -4.84 -4.14 -12.37
N MET A 89 -4.95 -4.38 -13.69
CA MET A 89 -5.67 -5.56 -14.18
C MET A 89 -4.99 -6.87 -13.78
N ALA A 90 -3.66 -6.90 -13.72
CA ALA A 90 -2.93 -8.05 -13.20
C ALA A 90 -3.28 -8.34 -11.75
N HIS A 91 -3.40 -7.31 -10.91
CA HIS A 91 -3.81 -7.46 -9.52
C HIS A 91 -5.30 -7.76 -9.36
N VAL A 92 -6.18 -7.30 -10.26
CA VAL A 92 -7.59 -7.71 -10.32
C VAL A 92 -7.69 -9.21 -10.58
N HIS A 93 -6.99 -9.72 -11.59
CA HIS A 93 -6.96 -11.17 -11.90
C HIS A 93 -6.37 -11.98 -10.75
N THR A 94 -5.25 -11.53 -10.20
CA THR A 94 -4.58 -12.20 -9.07
C THR A 94 -5.48 -12.25 -7.83
N PHE A 95 -6.23 -11.17 -7.55
CA PHE A 95 -7.15 -11.15 -6.41
C PHE A 95 -8.40 -12.01 -6.69
N GLY A 96 -8.95 -11.97 -7.91
CA GLY A 96 -10.02 -12.86 -8.33
C GLY A 96 -9.64 -14.35 -8.29
N HIS A 97 -8.37 -14.68 -8.48
CA HIS A 97 -7.89 -16.07 -8.38
C HIS A 97 -8.00 -16.63 -6.96
N CYS A 98 -7.63 -15.86 -5.93
CA CYS A 98 -7.82 -16.29 -4.53
C CYS A 98 -9.23 -16.00 -4.00
N CYS A 99 -10.04 -15.22 -4.73
CA CYS A 99 -11.43 -14.88 -4.40
C CYS A 99 -12.38 -15.26 -5.55
N PRO A 100 -12.57 -16.55 -5.86
CA PRO A 100 -13.33 -16.98 -7.02
C PRO A 100 -14.81 -16.58 -6.99
N LYS A 101 -15.41 -16.40 -5.80
CA LYS A 101 -16.80 -15.93 -5.68
C LYS A 101 -16.88 -14.43 -5.96
N ALA A 102 -15.90 -13.66 -5.49
CA ALA A 102 -15.85 -12.21 -5.67
C ALA A 102 -15.24 -11.76 -7.01
N ALA A 103 -14.61 -12.66 -7.77
CA ALA A 103 -13.86 -12.34 -8.99
C ALA A 103 -14.62 -11.45 -10.00
N GLY A 104 -15.94 -11.68 -10.15
CA GLY A 104 -16.78 -10.92 -11.08
C GLY A 104 -17.17 -9.52 -10.62
N ILE A 105 -17.00 -9.19 -9.33
CA ILE A 105 -17.38 -7.89 -8.74
C ILE A 105 -16.17 -7.05 -8.32
N ILE A 106 -14.96 -7.62 -8.33
CA ILE A 106 -13.74 -6.87 -8.04
C ILE A 106 -13.56 -5.80 -9.12
N HIS A 107 -13.41 -4.55 -8.69
CA HIS A 107 -13.21 -3.37 -9.56
C HIS A 107 -14.44 -2.97 -10.40
N LEU A 108 -15.63 -3.42 -10.03
CA LEU A 108 -16.88 -3.07 -10.72
C LEU A 108 -17.06 -1.54 -10.80
N GLY A 109 -17.35 -1.03 -12.01
CA GLY A 109 -17.60 0.40 -12.25
C GLY A 109 -16.41 1.35 -12.06
N ALA A 110 -15.26 0.86 -11.60
CA ALA A 110 -14.09 1.68 -11.30
C ALA A 110 -13.10 1.76 -12.47
N THR A 111 -12.14 2.69 -12.35
CA THR A 111 -10.97 2.81 -13.25
C THR A 111 -9.69 2.67 -12.45
N SER A 112 -8.54 2.48 -13.10
CA SER A 112 -7.24 2.27 -12.46
C SER A 112 -6.90 3.30 -11.36
N CYS A 113 -7.26 4.58 -11.56
CA CYS A 113 -7.02 5.64 -10.59
C CYS A 113 -7.81 5.49 -9.29
N TYR A 114 -8.89 4.68 -9.28
CA TYR A 114 -9.60 4.37 -8.05
C TYR A 114 -8.67 3.70 -7.02
N VAL A 115 -7.81 2.77 -7.44
CA VAL A 115 -6.85 2.12 -6.53
C VAL A 115 -5.50 2.81 -6.53
N GLY A 116 -5.02 3.31 -7.68
CA GLY A 116 -3.74 4.02 -7.79
C GLY A 116 -3.71 5.27 -6.91
N ASP A 117 -4.47 6.29 -7.30
CA ASP A 117 -4.43 7.61 -6.70
C ASP A 117 -4.90 7.62 -5.24
N ASN A 118 -5.97 6.88 -4.91
CA ASN A 118 -6.44 6.82 -3.52
C ASN A 118 -5.42 6.11 -2.60
N THR A 119 -4.69 5.12 -3.10
CA THR A 119 -3.60 4.49 -2.33
C THR A 119 -2.45 5.46 -2.13
N ASP A 120 -2.07 6.21 -3.16
CA ASP A 120 -1.02 7.22 -3.06
C ASP A 120 -1.39 8.30 -2.04
N LEU A 121 -2.65 8.76 -2.01
CA LEU A 121 -3.14 9.69 -0.99
C LEU A 121 -3.05 9.10 0.43
N ILE A 122 -3.39 7.82 0.61
CA ILE A 122 -3.26 7.12 1.89
C ILE A 122 -1.78 7.01 2.31
N ILE A 123 -0.90 6.65 1.37
CA ILE A 123 0.55 6.57 1.60
C ILE A 123 1.10 7.93 2.02
N LEU A 124 0.75 9.01 1.30
CA LEU A 124 1.20 10.36 1.60
C LEU A 124 0.74 10.83 2.99
N ARG A 125 -0.54 10.59 3.33
CA ARG A 125 -1.08 10.91 4.66
C ARG A 125 -0.30 10.17 5.75
N ASN A 126 -0.13 8.86 5.61
CA ASN A 126 0.53 8.05 6.63
C ASN A 126 2.03 8.38 6.74
N ALA A 127 2.68 8.75 5.64
CA ALA A 127 4.06 9.26 5.67
C ALA A 127 4.15 10.57 6.45
N LEU A 128 3.19 11.50 6.28
CA LEU A 128 3.12 12.72 7.08
C LEU A 128 2.90 12.41 8.57
N ASP A 129 2.02 11.47 8.91
CA ASP A 129 1.79 11.03 10.29
C ASP A 129 3.06 10.48 10.95
N LEU A 130 3.98 9.88 10.18
CA LEU A 130 5.29 9.43 10.66
C LEU A 130 6.31 10.57 10.80
N LEU A 131 6.21 11.62 9.99
CA LEU A 131 7.16 12.74 9.98
C LEU A 131 6.85 13.77 11.08
N LEU A 132 5.58 14.10 11.29
CA LEU A 132 5.13 15.11 12.26
C LEU A 132 5.71 14.90 13.69
N PRO A 133 5.60 13.72 14.32
CA PRO A 133 6.14 13.53 15.67
C PRO A 133 7.68 13.64 15.72
N LYS A 134 8.38 13.23 14.65
CA LYS A 134 9.84 13.33 14.55
C LYS A 134 10.28 14.79 14.43
N ALA A 135 9.55 15.59 13.66
CA ALA A 135 9.80 17.02 13.52
C ALA A 135 9.60 17.75 14.86
N CYS A 136 8.48 17.50 15.55
CA CYS A 136 8.23 18.10 16.88
C CYS A 136 9.29 17.69 17.91
N SER A 137 9.74 16.43 17.89
CA SER A 137 10.80 15.98 18.81
C SER A 137 12.14 16.66 18.55
N ALA A 138 12.48 16.91 17.29
CA ALA A 138 13.70 17.63 16.93
C ALA A 138 13.63 19.08 17.40
N ASP A 139 12.50 19.75 17.16
CA ASP A 139 12.25 21.13 17.59
C ASP A 139 12.39 21.28 19.12
N HIS A 140 11.72 20.41 19.88
CA HIS A 140 11.82 20.41 21.35
C HIS A 140 13.26 20.18 21.86
N SER A 141 14.02 19.34 21.17
CA SER A 141 15.43 19.08 21.50
C SER A 141 16.29 20.34 21.28
N TRP A 142 16.04 21.08 20.20
CA TRP A 142 16.72 22.33 19.92
C TRP A 142 16.37 23.43 20.92
N GLU A 143 15.10 23.60 21.25
CA GLU A 143 14.67 24.55 22.29
C GLU A 143 15.35 24.27 23.64
N THR A 144 15.40 23.00 24.03
CA THR A 144 16.05 22.58 25.28
C THR A 144 17.53 22.96 25.30
N LEU A 145 18.26 22.67 24.22
CA LEU A 145 19.68 23.01 24.10
C LEU A 145 19.93 24.53 24.17
N LEU A 146 19.12 25.33 23.48
CA LEU A 146 19.24 26.80 23.51
C LEU A 146 18.90 27.39 24.89
N SER A 147 17.94 26.79 25.60
CA SER A 147 17.58 27.21 26.97
C SER A 147 18.67 26.90 28.01
N LEU A 148 19.52 25.90 27.77
CA LEU A 148 20.66 25.57 28.63
C LEU A 148 21.84 26.51 28.39
N ASP A 149 22.08 26.90 27.14
CA ASP A 149 23.17 27.81 26.78
C ASP A 149 22.94 29.22 27.37
N SER A 150 21.70 29.69 27.36
CA SER A 150 21.30 30.98 27.97
C SER A 150 21.37 31.04 29.51
N ARG A 151 21.55 29.91 30.21
CA ARG A 151 21.77 29.85 31.68
C ARG A 151 23.24 29.74 32.08
N SER A 152 24.14 29.71 31.09
CA SER A 152 25.59 29.52 31.27
C SER A 152 26.39 30.83 31.18
N LEU A 153 25.71 31.97 31.04
CA LEU A 153 26.24 33.35 31.04
C LEU A 153 25.64 34.15 32.21
#